data_AF-A0A7V9GZU6-F1
#
_entry.id   AF-A0A7V9GZU6-F1
#
_cell.length_a   1.000
_cell.length_b   1.000
_cell.length_c   1.000
_cell.angle_alpha   90.00
_cell.angle_beta   90.00
_cell.angle_gamma   90.00
#
_symmetry.space_group_name_H-M   'P 1'
#
loop_
_entity.id
_entity.type
_entity.pdbx_description
1 polymer ?
#
loop_
_entity_poly.entity_id
_entity_poly.type
_entity_poly.pdbx_seq_one_letter_code
_entity_poly.pdbx_strand_id
1 'polypeptide(L)'
;MRTDLDPTRFDGVDLAPTHRRDWTPQRLAINRSLRIDRRRFPVEYQEVGRLRQGVLDPEDPGYSGQALWRQDGSTVRIRLPWAMTGLADPSSKQAPAVGETPATIEIDDIGISVGLGEQTWVVDPARWDAWQAVRYRERLKNGIEPLSEAFTDLAP
;
A
#
# COMPACT_ATOMS: atom_id res chain seq x y z
N MET A 1 18.33 10.19 9.70
CA MET A 1 19.03 8.97 9.25
C MET A 1 17.98 7.91 8.96
N ARG A 2 18.19 6.97 8.02
CA ARG A 2 17.15 5.99 7.63
C ARG A 2 16.62 5.14 8.81
N THR A 3 17.46 4.95 9.83
CA THR A 3 17.13 4.31 11.11
C THR A 3 16.05 5.04 11.90
N ASP A 4 15.88 6.36 11.67
CA ASP A 4 14.86 7.18 12.34
C ASP A 4 13.48 7.05 11.67
N LEU A 5 13.41 6.35 10.52
CA LEU A 5 12.18 6.13 9.76
C LEU A 5 11.67 4.69 9.90
N ASP A 6 12.38 3.81 10.60
CA ASP A 6 11.90 2.47 10.89
C ASP A 6 10.98 2.53 12.12
N PRO A 7 9.65 2.40 11.95
CA PRO A 7 8.73 2.50 13.06
C PRO A 7 8.92 1.34 14.03
N THR A 8 8.57 1.57 15.30
CA THR A 8 8.62 0.53 16.34
C THR A 8 7.84 -0.71 15.90
N ARG A 9 8.46 -1.89 16.07
CA ARG A 9 7.92 -3.18 15.61
C ARG A 9 6.62 -3.51 16.34
N PHE A 10 5.50 -3.56 15.61
CA PHE A 10 4.21 -3.97 16.17
C PHE A 10 3.95 -5.49 16.08
N ASP A 11 4.70 -6.24 15.27
CA ASP A 11 4.40 -7.64 14.94
C ASP A 11 5.50 -8.65 15.31
N GLY A 12 6.63 -8.19 15.85
CA GLY A 12 7.74 -9.07 16.28
C GLY A 12 8.35 -9.90 15.14
N VAL A 13 8.12 -9.52 13.88
CA VAL A 13 8.63 -10.22 12.71
C VAL A 13 10.07 -9.74 12.44
N ASP A 14 11.01 -10.68 12.36
CA ASP A 14 12.34 -10.39 11.82
C ASP A 14 12.19 -10.03 10.33
N LEU A 15 12.25 -8.75 10.00
CA LEU A 15 12.40 -8.31 8.62
C LEU A 15 13.70 -8.91 8.07
N ALA A 16 13.65 -9.42 6.84
CA ALA A 16 14.82 -9.88 6.12
C ALA A 16 15.95 -8.84 6.21
N PRO A 17 17.22 -9.26 6.38
CA PRO A 17 18.32 -8.34 6.62
C PRO A 17 18.38 -7.30 5.50
N THR A 18 18.36 -6.03 5.90
CA THR A 18 18.45 -4.85 5.03
C THR A 18 19.83 -4.77 4.40
N HIS A 19 20.05 -5.55 3.35
CA HIS A 19 21.27 -5.49 2.55
C HIS A 19 21.04 -4.79 1.22
N ARG A 20 21.22 -3.46 1.21
CA ARG A 20 22.18 -2.74 0.34
C ARG A 20 21.90 -1.24 0.42
N ARG A 21 23.00 -0.48 0.30
CA ARG A 21 23.03 0.98 0.32
C ARG A 21 22.01 1.52 -0.69
N ASP A 22 21.10 2.33 -0.15
CA ASP A 22 20.33 3.39 -0.79
C ASP A 22 18.83 3.08 -1.08
N TRP A 23 18.43 1.88 -1.49
CA TRP A 23 17.01 1.56 -1.72
C TRP A 23 16.60 0.17 -1.21
N THR A 24 15.50 0.09 -0.45
CA THR A 24 14.89 -1.20 -0.08
C THR A 24 13.53 -1.26 -0.75
N PRO A 25 13.21 -2.35 -1.48
CA PRO A 25 11.88 -2.54 -2.04
C PRO A 25 10.84 -2.45 -0.94
N GLN A 26 9.79 -1.68 -1.18
CA GLN A 26 8.67 -1.62 -0.26
C GLN A 26 7.88 -2.93 -0.33
N ARG A 27 7.67 -3.56 0.84
CA ARG A 27 6.99 -4.84 0.96
C ARG A 27 5.88 -4.75 2.00
N LEU A 28 4.75 -5.39 1.71
CA LEU A 28 3.64 -5.56 2.63
C LEU A 28 3.61 -7.02 3.09
N ALA A 29 3.58 -7.28 4.39
CA ALA A 29 3.32 -8.61 4.92
C ALA A 29 1.85 -8.96 4.68
N ILE A 30 1.58 -9.96 3.84
CA ILE A 30 0.22 -10.40 3.50
C ILE A 30 -0.22 -11.63 4.29
N ASN A 31 0.73 -12.41 4.82
CA ASN A 31 0.47 -13.51 5.75
C ASN A 31 1.52 -13.57 6.85
N ARG A 32 1.08 -13.84 8.08
CA ARG A 32 1.98 -14.10 9.22
C ARG A 32 2.60 -15.49 9.10
N SER A 33 3.74 -15.70 9.76
CA SER A 33 4.31 -17.03 9.84
C SER A 33 3.35 -17.96 10.58
N LEU A 34 3.14 -19.15 10.03
CA LEU A 34 2.22 -20.14 10.58
C LEU A 34 2.94 -21.46 10.79
N ARG A 35 2.64 -22.16 11.89
CA ARG A 35 3.11 -23.53 12.10
C ARG A 35 1.92 -24.47 12.14
N ILE A 36 1.90 -25.43 11.23
CA ILE A 36 0.93 -26.54 11.23
C ILE A 36 1.76 -27.81 11.39
N ASP A 37 1.49 -28.57 12.45
CA ASP A 37 2.26 -29.74 12.86
C ASP A 37 3.77 -29.44 12.96
N ARG A 38 4.58 -30.15 12.16
CA ARG A 38 6.03 -29.98 12.06
C ARG A 38 6.47 -29.05 10.92
N ARG A 39 5.52 -28.50 10.16
CA ARG A 39 5.81 -27.61 9.02
C ARG A 39 5.67 -26.15 9.45
N ARG A 40 6.71 -25.37 9.17
CA ARG A 40 6.71 -23.90 9.31
C ARG A 40 6.48 -23.27 7.95
N PHE A 41 5.50 -22.38 7.89
CA PHE A 41 5.25 -21.48 6.78
C PHE A 41 5.83 -20.11 7.16
N PRO A 42 6.76 -19.55 6.37
CA PRO A 42 7.32 -18.23 6.65
C PRO A 42 6.28 -17.13 6.46
N VAL A 43 6.61 -15.92 6.92
CA VAL A 43 5.85 -14.71 6.56
C VAL A 43 5.84 -14.55 5.05
N GLU A 44 4.70 -14.24 4.47
CA GLU A 44 4.57 -13.95 3.05
C GLU A 44 4.57 -12.45 2.83
N TYR A 45 5.38 -11.99 1.89
CA TYR A 45 5.50 -10.59 1.53
C TYR A 45 5.08 -10.37 0.08
N GLN A 46 4.34 -9.29 -0.14
CA GLN A 46 4.08 -8.74 -1.46
C GLN A 46 4.95 -7.51 -1.69
N GLU A 47 5.69 -7.47 -2.80
CA GLU A 47 6.39 -6.24 -3.21
C GLU A 47 5.36 -5.23 -3.72
N VAL A 48 5.13 -4.17 -2.95
CA VAL A 48 4.17 -3.11 -3.27
C VAL A 48 4.84 -1.90 -3.92
N GLY A 49 6.17 -1.82 -3.91
CA GLY A 49 6.94 -0.73 -4.52
C GLY A 49 6.93 -0.72 -6.06
N ARG A 50 6.50 -1.81 -6.72
CA ARG A 50 6.43 -1.88 -8.18
C ARG A 50 5.13 -1.25 -8.69
N LEU A 51 5.20 0.03 -9.03
CA LEU A 51 4.04 0.78 -9.52
C LEU A 51 3.63 0.30 -10.92
N ARG A 52 2.39 -0.17 -11.07
CA ARG A 52 1.85 -0.61 -12.35
C ARG A 52 1.31 0.59 -13.14
N GLN A 53 1.73 0.72 -14.40
CA GLN A 53 1.16 1.70 -15.31
C GLN A 53 -0.24 1.23 -15.78
N GLY A 54 -1.17 2.17 -15.97
CA GLY A 54 -2.44 1.87 -16.62
C GLY A 54 -3.44 3.03 -16.59
N VAL A 55 -4.66 2.77 -17.04
CA VAL A 55 -5.74 3.75 -17.03
C VAL A 55 -6.28 3.92 -15.61
N LEU A 56 -6.26 5.17 -15.14
CA LEU A 56 -6.66 5.53 -13.78
C LEU A 56 -8.12 6.00 -13.70
N ASP A 57 -8.73 6.42 -14.80
CA ASP A 57 -10.11 6.92 -14.83
C ASP A 57 -11.11 5.75 -14.69
N PRO A 58 -11.94 5.70 -13.63
CA PRO A 58 -12.93 4.65 -13.43
C PRO A 58 -14.02 4.58 -14.50
N GLU A 59 -14.27 5.67 -15.23
CA GLU A 59 -15.30 5.73 -16.27
C GLU A 59 -14.76 5.31 -17.65
N ASP A 60 -13.45 5.06 -17.77
CA ASP A 60 -12.80 4.60 -18.99
C ASP A 60 -12.90 3.05 -19.11
N PRO A 61 -13.28 2.49 -20.27
CA PRO A 61 -13.36 1.04 -20.48
C PRO A 61 -12.04 0.28 -20.20
N GLY A 62 -10.89 0.94 -20.35
CA GLY A 62 -9.57 0.40 -20.06
C GLY A 62 -9.15 0.50 -18.58
N TYR A 63 -10.02 1.00 -17.70
CA TYR A 63 -9.74 1.20 -16.28
C TYR A 63 -9.15 -0.05 -15.61
N SER A 64 -8.04 0.14 -14.90
CA SER A 64 -7.47 -0.88 -14.04
C SER A 64 -7.34 -0.35 -12.62
N GLY A 65 -8.10 -0.93 -11.69
CA GLY A 65 -7.96 -0.63 -10.25
C GLY A 65 -6.62 -1.04 -9.65
N GLN A 66 -5.78 -1.77 -10.41
CA GLN A 66 -4.42 -2.12 -10.00
C GLN A 66 -3.37 -1.16 -10.60
N ALA A 67 -3.77 -0.22 -11.46
CA ALA A 67 -2.88 0.81 -11.97
C ALA A 67 -2.62 1.86 -10.89
N LEU A 68 -1.34 2.17 -10.70
CA LEU A 68 -0.85 3.11 -9.69
C LEU A 68 -0.22 4.35 -10.32
N TRP A 69 0.08 4.34 -11.62
CA TRP A 69 0.53 5.56 -12.28
C TRP A 69 0.16 5.59 -13.77
N ARG A 70 0.19 6.80 -14.33
CA ARG A 70 0.04 7.06 -15.76
C ARG A 70 0.79 8.35 -16.11
N GLN A 71 1.30 8.42 -17.34
CA GLN A 71 1.79 9.65 -17.94
C GLN A 71 0.78 10.17 -18.96
N ASP A 72 0.39 11.43 -18.84
CA ASP A 72 -0.47 12.17 -19.75
C ASP A 72 0.32 13.39 -20.26
N GLY A 73 0.97 13.25 -21.43
CA GLY A 73 1.86 14.29 -21.96
C GLY A 73 3.05 14.55 -21.04
N SER A 74 3.14 15.77 -20.50
CA SER A 74 4.17 16.19 -19.54
C SER A 74 3.78 15.99 -18.07
N THR A 75 2.60 15.44 -17.79
CA THR A 75 2.12 15.21 -16.42
C THR A 75 2.20 13.74 -16.07
N VAL A 76 2.81 13.42 -14.93
CA VAL A 76 2.76 12.08 -14.33
C VAL A 76 1.76 12.10 -13.19
N ARG A 77 0.74 11.23 -13.26
CA ARG A 77 -0.22 11.01 -12.18
C ARG A 77 0.14 9.73 -11.44
N ILE A 78 0.30 9.81 -10.13
CA ILE A 78 0.63 8.68 -9.25
C ILE A 78 -0.47 8.52 -8.21
N ARG A 79 -0.78 7.27 -7.86
CA ARG A 79 -1.63 6.88 -6.73
C ARG A 79 -0.77 6.16 -5.72
N LEU A 80 -0.84 6.60 -4.47
CA LEU A 80 -0.20 5.96 -3.33
C LEU A 80 -1.29 5.32 -2.47
N PRO A 81 -1.46 3.99 -2.54
CA PRO A 81 -2.33 3.26 -1.60
C PRO A 81 -1.89 3.51 -0.16
N TRP A 82 -2.83 3.56 0.78
CA TRP A 82 -2.53 3.72 2.20
C TRP A 82 -1.58 2.64 2.74
N ALA A 83 -1.67 1.41 2.24
CA ALA A 83 -0.73 0.34 2.61
C ALA A 83 0.74 0.66 2.25
N MET A 84 0.96 1.64 1.36
CA MET A 84 2.30 2.13 0.98
C MET A 84 2.75 3.35 1.79
N THR A 85 1.91 3.97 2.61
CA THR A 85 2.33 5.17 3.36
C THR A 85 2.93 4.83 4.72
N GLY A 86 2.80 3.58 5.19
CA GLY A 86 3.29 3.16 6.51
C GLY A 86 2.49 3.73 7.68
N LEU A 87 1.31 4.31 7.42
CA LEU A 87 0.40 4.78 8.47
C LEU A 87 -0.23 3.60 9.20
N ALA A 88 -0.44 3.78 10.51
CA ALA A 88 -1.13 2.81 11.35
C ALA A 88 -2.65 2.89 11.13
N ASP A 89 -3.18 4.11 11.06
CA ASP A 89 -4.57 4.38 10.71
C ASP A 89 -4.71 5.73 9.99
N PRO A 90 -4.84 5.73 8.64
CA PRO A 90 -5.04 6.96 7.87
C PRO A 90 -6.32 7.72 8.25
N SER A 91 -7.37 7.02 8.71
CA SER A 91 -8.69 7.60 8.98
C SER A 91 -8.70 8.55 10.17
N SER A 92 -7.85 8.26 11.15
CA SER A 92 -7.61 9.06 12.36
C SER A 92 -6.21 9.69 12.36
N LYS A 93 -5.55 9.72 11.19
CA LYS A 93 -4.22 10.31 10.97
C LYS A 93 -3.11 9.77 11.89
N GLN A 94 -3.15 8.48 12.19
CA GLN A 94 -2.16 7.85 13.06
C GLN A 94 -1.00 7.27 12.26
N ALA A 95 0.21 7.69 12.60
CA ALA A 95 1.46 7.09 12.17
C ALA A 95 2.12 6.35 13.34
N PRO A 96 2.88 5.28 13.09
CA PRO A 96 3.71 4.70 14.14
C PRO A 96 4.70 5.73 14.71
N ALA A 97 4.82 5.77 16.03
CA ALA A 97 5.84 6.55 16.70
C ALA A 97 7.22 5.90 16.50
N VAL A 98 8.27 6.71 16.54
CA VAL A 98 9.66 6.22 16.61
C VAL A 98 10.01 6.05 18.08
N GLY A 99 10.38 4.83 18.50
CA GLY A 99 10.80 4.56 19.88
C GLY A 99 11.00 3.07 20.17
N GLU A 100 11.27 2.73 21.42
CA GLU A 100 11.39 1.33 21.85
C GLU A 100 10.02 0.70 22.13
N THR A 101 9.05 1.52 22.53
CA THR A 101 7.68 1.10 22.84
C THR A 101 6.78 1.31 21.63
N PRO A 102 6.01 0.28 21.21
CA PRO A 102 5.01 0.45 20.16
C PRO A 102 3.96 1.48 20.57
N ALA A 103 3.93 2.59 19.84
CA ALA A 103 2.97 3.67 20.03
C ALA A 103 2.62 4.29 18.67
N THR A 104 1.54 5.07 18.62
CA THR A 104 1.19 5.88 17.47
C THR A 104 1.18 7.36 17.84
N ILE A 105 1.43 8.20 16.86
CA ILE A 105 1.28 9.65 16.95
C ILE A 105 0.29 10.12 15.88
N GLU A 106 -0.43 11.18 16.19
CA GLU A 106 -1.21 11.90 15.19
C GLU A 106 -0.26 12.74 14.31
N ILE A 107 -0.52 12.76 13.00
CA ILE A 107 0.20 13.58 12.03
C ILE A 107 -0.76 14.50 11.29
N ASP A 108 -0.30 15.69 10.90
CA ASP A 108 -1.14 16.64 10.16
C ASP A 108 -1.10 16.42 8.65
N ASP A 109 0.06 16.01 8.13
CA ASP A 109 0.30 15.87 6.70
C ASP A 109 1.39 14.84 6.33
N ILE A 110 1.46 14.52 5.05
CA ILE A 110 2.51 13.66 4.46
C ILE A 110 3.34 14.49 3.48
N GLY A 111 4.62 14.69 3.79
CA GLY A 111 5.58 15.27 2.86
C GLY A 111 5.96 14.31 1.74
N ILE A 112 6.01 14.79 0.50
CA ILE A 112 6.41 14.01 -0.67
C ILE A 112 7.60 14.68 -1.33
N SER A 113 8.63 13.91 -1.64
CA SER A 113 9.75 14.35 -2.47
C SER A 113 9.94 13.43 -3.67
N VAL A 114 10.34 14.03 -4.79
CA VAL A 114 10.60 13.31 -6.05
C VAL A 114 12.05 13.54 -6.40
N GLY A 115 12.79 12.47 -6.66
CA GLY A 115 14.18 12.53 -7.12
C GLY A 115 14.30 12.11 -8.59
N LEU A 116 15.08 12.85 -9.38
CA LEU A 116 15.49 12.48 -10.74
C LEU A 116 16.98 12.75 -10.90
N GLY A 117 17.78 11.69 -10.95
CA GLY A 117 19.24 11.82 -10.91
C GLY A 117 19.68 12.48 -9.60
N GLU A 118 20.44 13.57 -9.71
CA GLU A 118 20.90 14.36 -8.55
C GLU A 118 19.89 15.41 -8.08
N GLN A 119 18.81 15.63 -8.83
CA GLN A 119 17.81 16.64 -8.51
C GLN A 119 16.71 16.08 -7.62
N THR A 120 16.31 16.84 -6.60
CA THR A 120 15.17 16.53 -5.73
C THR A 120 14.20 17.70 -5.72
N TRP A 121 12.92 17.42 -5.92
CA TRP A 121 11.83 18.38 -5.74
C TRP A 121 11.00 17.97 -4.52
N VAL A 122 10.67 18.95 -3.69
CA VAL A 122 9.68 18.76 -2.62
C VAL A 122 8.33 19.18 -3.18
N VAL A 123 7.35 18.31 -3.04
CA VAL A 123 5.95 18.54 -3.42
C VAL A 123 5.23 19.09 -2.19
N ASP A 124 4.20 19.91 -2.42
CA ASP A 124 3.33 20.37 -1.35
C ASP A 124 2.80 19.18 -0.53
N PRO A 125 2.81 19.28 0.80
CA PRO A 125 2.45 18.17 1.67
C PRO A 125 0.97 17.80 1.48
N ALA A 126 0.71 16.49 1.44
CA ALA A 126 -0.64 15.96 1.31
C ALA A 126 -1.37 16.06 2.65
N ARG A 127 -2.46 16.83 2.66
CA ARG A 127 -3.38 16.98 3.80
C ARG A 127 -4.72 16.35 3.47
N TRP A 128 -5.35 15.78 4.48
CA TRP A 128 -6.70 15.22 4.39
C TRP A 128 -7.47 15.45 5.68
N ASP A 129 -8.80 15.39 5.60
CA ASP A 129 -9.66 15.41 6.78
C ASP A 129 -9.78 14.01 7.36
N ALA A 130 -9.83 13.88 8.68
CA ALA A 130 -10.16 12.61 9.31
C ALA A 130 -11.55 12.14 8.85
N TRP A 131 -11.73 10.83 8.70
CA TRP A 131 -13.01 10.24 8.26
C TRP A 131 -13.40 9.06 9.14
N GLN A 132 -14.70 8.95 9.41
CA GLN A 132 -15.28 7.82 10.15
C GLN A 132 -16.11 6.89 9.25
N ALA A 133 -16.37 7.30 8.01
CA ALA A 133 -17.12 6.53 7.04
C ALA A 133 -16.47 6.62 5.66
N VAL A 134 -16.26 5.46 5.03
CA VAL A 134 -15.81 5.36 3.64
C VAL A 134 -17.02 5.33 2.72
N ARG A 135 -17.04 6.23 1.74
CA ARG A 135 -17.96 6.12 0.61
C ARG A 135 -17.35 5.13 -0.38
N TYR A 136 -18.08 4.06 -0.67
CA TYR A 136 -17.69 3.09 -1.68
C TYR A 136 -18.72 3.05 -2.81
N ARG A 137 -18.28 2.57 -3.98
CA ARG A 137 -19.14 2.19 -5.09
C ARG A 137 -18.83 0.75 -5.40
N GLU A 138 -19.84 -0.09 -5.43
CA GLU A 138 -19.67 -1.47 -5.87
C GLU A 138 -19.40 -1.52 -7.37
N ARG A 139 -18.53 -2.44 -7.77
CA ARG A 139 -18.24 -2.72 -9.17
C ARG A 139 -18.26 -4.22 -9.37
N LEU A 140 -19.16 -4.70 -10.23
CA LEU A 140 -19.15 -6.08 -10.68
C LEU A 140 -17.83 -6.37 -11.41
N LYS A 141 -17.17 -7.46 -11.02
CA LYS A 141 -15.95 -7.93 -11.66
C LYS A 141 -16.34 -8.69 -12.93
N ASN A 142 -15.51 -8.62 -13.97
CA ASN A 142 -15.74 -9.33 -15.23
C ASN A 142 -15.98 -10.84 -15.06
N GLY A 143 -15.51 -11.45 -13.96
CA GLY A 143 -15.72 -12.87 -13.66
C GLY A 143 -17.04 -13.20 -12.95
N ILE A 144 -17.93 -12.23 -12.70
CA ILE A 144 -19.17 -12.49 -11.96
C ILE A 144 -20.16 -13.35 -12.75
N GLU A 145 -20.22 -13.17 -14.08
CA GLU A 145 -21.12 -13.92 -14.96
C GLU A 145 -20.76 -15.41 -14.97
N PRO A 146 -19.51 -15.82 -15.29
CA PRO A 146 -19.11 -17.23 -15.20
C PRO A 146 -19.30 -17.85 -13.81
N LEU A 147 -19.09 -17.06 -12.76
CA LEU A 147 -19.29 -17.52 -11.39
C LEU A 147 -20.78 -17.76 -11.10
N SER A 148 -21.64 -16.84 -11.51
CA SER A 148 -23.09 -16.93 -11.35
C SER A 148 -23.64 -18.15 -12.10
N GLU A 149 -23.21 -18.35 -13.35
CA GLU A 149 -23.59 -19.51 -14.16
C GLU A 149 -23.20 -20.82 -13.47
N ALA A 150 -21.95 -20.94 -13.01
CA ALA A 150 -21.47 -22.14 -12.32
C ALA A 150 -22.27 -22.43 -11.02
N PHE A 151 -22.70 -21.41 -10.29
CA PHE A 151 -23.54 -21.60 -9.11
C PHE A 151 -24.96 -22.01 -9.45
N THR A 152 -25.54 -21.46 -10.53
CA THR A 152 -26.88 -21.86 -11.01
C THR A 152 -26.88 -23.31 -11.49
N ASP A 153 -25.84 -23.76 -12.19
CA ASP A 153 -25.71 -25.15 -12.66
C ASP A 153 -25.59 -26.18 -11.53
N LEU A 154 -25.11 -25.75 -10.35
CA LEU A 154 -24.98 -26.57 -9.16
C LEU A 154 -26.22 -26.51 -8.23
N ALA A 155 -27.19 -25.65 -8.53
CA ALA A 155 -28.41 -25.53 -7.74
C ALA A 155 -29.36 -26.71 -8.06
N PRO A 156 -29.87 -27.43 -7.04
CA PRO A 156 -30.73 -28.60 -7.22
C PRO A 156 -32.14 -28.27 -7.74
#